data_AF-A0A918EK08-F1
#
_entry.id   AF-A0A918EK08-F1
#
_cell.length_a   1.000
_cell.length_b   1.000
_cell.length_c   1.000
_cell.angle_alpha   90.00
_cell.angle_beta   90.00
_cell.angle_gamma   90.00
#
_symmetry.space_group_name_H-M   'P 1'
#
loop_
_entity.id
_entity.type
_entity.pdbx_description
1 polymer ?
#
loop_
_entity_poly.entity_id
_entity_poly.type
_entity_poly.pdbx_seq_one_letter_code
_entity_poly.pdbx_strand_id
1 'polypeptide(L)'
;MISEPDEPRRDLFLRDGLEAADVVRAHHEALRVLRDDIESAHVDAYSDAAWPREAVPAYEHALAMARNGVAEGVRSERDDPGMGIDVDVRDDTQFDVLLTLAPFTIHAEAWRRGRQVFGAGDTGTALWVSVTARQEAVLVSRLDAPGASSTAFTPRPRRRRGPLSRFRGTGPWG
;
A
#
# COMPACT_ATOMS: atom_id res chain seq x y z
N MET A 1 32.14 3.82 5.48
CA MET A 1 31.07 3.51 4.52
C MET A 1 30.23 4.77 4.41
N ILE A 2 30.34 5.50 3.30
CA ILE A 2 29.53 6.70 3.07
C ILE A 2 28.22 6.18 2.48
N SER A 3 27.13 6.30 3.23
CA SER A 3 25.80 6.00 2.69
C SER A 3 25.54 6.96 1.53
N GLU A 4 25.35 6.43 0.33
CA GLU A 4 24.85 7.20 -0.81
C GLU A 4 23.64 8.03 -0.34
N PRO A 5 23.61 9.35 -0.62
CA PRO A 5 22.47 10.18 -0.28
C PRO A 5 21.23 9.58 -0.94
N ASP A 6 20.20 9.34 -0.14
CA ASP A 6 18.98 8.70 -0.61
C ASP A 6 18.36 9.58 -1.72
N GLU A 7 18.06 8.98 -2.88
CA GLU A 7 17.45 9.70 -4.00
C GLU A 7 16.17 10.38 -3.50
N PRO A 8 15.93 11.67 -3.82
CA PRO A 8 14.72 12.37 -3.42
C PRO A 8 13.47 11.61 -3.85
N ARG A 9 12.54 11.41 -2.90
CA ARG A 9 11.26 10.74 -3.13
C ARG A 9 10.10 11.73 -3.06
N ARG A 10 9.02 11.39 -3.76
CA ARG A 10 7.76 12.13 -3.78
C ARG A 10 6.61 11.19 -3.45
N ASP A 11 5.68 11.69 -2.65
CA ASP A 11 4.47 10.96 -2.29
C ASP A 11 3.36 11.17 -3.34
N LEU A 12 2.84 10.06 -3.85
CA LEU A 12 1.71 9.98 -4.76
C LEU A 12 0.56 9.24 -4.09
N PHE A 13 -0.66 9.70 -4.33
CA PHE A 13 -1.89 9.17 -3.75
C PHE A 13 -2.82 8.74 -4.87
N LEU A 14 -3.47 7.60 -4.71
CA LEU A 14 -4.51 7.17 -5.62
C LEU A 14 -5.65 8.19 -5.61
N ARG A 15 -6.21 8.47 -6.79
CA ARG A 15 -7.33 9.39 -6.94
C ARG A 15 -8.65 8.71 -6.64
N ASP A 16 -9.55 9.49 -6.05
CA ASP A 16 -10.93 9.08 -5.84
C ASP A 16 -11.67 8.90 -7.18
N GLY A 17 -12.68 8.02 -7.18
CA GLY A 17 -13.60 7.84 -8.30
C GLY A 17 -13.03 7.08 -9.49
N LEU A 18 -11.94 6.33 -9.29
CA LEU A 18 -11.44 5.37 -10.28
C LEU A 18 -12.32 4.13 -10.34
N GLU A 19 -12.40 3.52 -11.53
CA GLU A 19 -13.03 2.22 -11.70
C GLU A 19 -12.23 1.15 -10.96
N ALA A 20 -12.90 0.10 -10.47
CA ALA A 20 -12.26 -0.95 -9.66
C ALA A 20 -11.05 -1.61 -10.38
N ALA A 21 -11.15 -1.79 -11.70
CA ALA A 21 -10.06 -2.34 -12.50
C ALA A 21 -8.81 -1.42 -12.52
N ASP A 22 -9.02 -0.10 -12.56
CA ASP A 22 -7.93 0.88 -12.52
C ASP A 22 -7.29 0.93 -11.12
N VAL A 23 -8.08 0.77 -10.05
CA VAL A 23 -7.57 0.66 -8.67
C VAL A 23 -6.65 -0.55 -8.53
N VAL A 24 -7.11 -1.73 -8.96
CA VAL A 24 -6.32 -2.97 -8.94
C VAL A 24 -5.03 -2.81 -9.73
N ARG A 25 -5.11 -2.25 -10.94
CA ARG A 25 -3.93 -2.00 -11.78
C ARG A 25 -2.95 -1.03 -11.12
N ALA A 26 -3.44 0.04 -10.48
CA ALA A 26 -2.60 1.01 -9.79
C ALA A 26 -1.81 0.36 -8.64
N HIS A 27 -2.42 -0.53 -7.86
CA HIS A 27 -1.74 -1.30 -6.81
C HIS A 27 -0.66 -2.21 -7.40
N HIS A 28 -1.02 -3.00 -8.43
CA HIS A 28 -0.10 -3.93 -9.05
C HIS A 28 1.14 -3.21 -9.61
N GLU A 29 0.95 -2.13 -10.36
CA GLU A 29 2.07 -1.41 -10.95
C GLU A 29 2.90 -0.65 -9.93
N ALA A 30 2.27 -0.08 -8.88
CA ALA A 30 2.98 0.51 -7.75
C ALA A 30 3.93 -0.50 -7.10
N LEU A 31 3.43 -1.66 -6.70
CA LEU A 31 4.23 -2.71 -6.07
C LEU A 31 5.34 -3.21 -7.00
N ARG A 32 5.05 -3.45 -8.28
CA ARG A 32 6.07 -3.89 -9.25
C ARG A 32 7.19 -2.88 -9.45
N VAL A 33 6.87 -1.58 -9.46
CA VAL A 33 7.86 -0.51 -9.58
C VAL A 33 8.73 -0.38 -8.32
N LEU A 34 8.13 -0.63 -7.15
CA LEU A 34 8.79 -0.52 -5.86
C LEU A 34 9.56 -1.79 -5.44
N ARG A 35 9.30 -2.94 -6.08
CA ARG A 35 9.77 -4.26 -5.65
C ARG A 35 11.25 -4.29 -5.26
N ASP A 36 12.13 -3.79 -6.13
CA ASP A 36 13.59 -3.85 -5.92
C ASP A 36 14.07 -3.01 -4.72
N ASP A 37 13.23 -2.07 -4.28
CA ASP A 37 13.52 -1.13 -3.20
C ASP A 37 12.95 -1.58 -1.86
N ILE A 38 12.04 -2.56 -1.84
CA ILE A 38 11.36 -3.01 -0.62
C ILE A 38 12.30 -3.95 0.16
N GLU A 39 12.47 -3.66 1.45
CA GLU A 39 13.24 -4.47 2.40
C GLU A 39 12.33 -5.35 3.27
N SER A 40 11.14 -4.88 3.61
CA SER A 40 10.11 -5.66 4.31
C SER A 40 8.72 -5.25 3.84
N ALA A 41 7.78 -6.18 3.85
CA ALA A 41 6.37 -5.92 3.54
C ALA A 41 5.45 -6.78 4.41
N HIS A 42 4.26 -6.24 4.66
CA HIS A 42 3.23 -6.90 5.46
C HIS A 42 1.87 -6.73 4.77
N VAL A 43 1.01 -7.72 4.94
CA VAL A 43 -0.37 -7.69 4.44
C VAL A 43 -1.32 -8.29 5.47
N ASP A 44 -2.50 -7.70 5.60
CA ASP A 44 -3.59 -8.29 6.37
C ASP A 44 -4.42 -9.20 5.45
N ALA A 45 -4.76 -10.38 5.94
CA ALA A 45 -5.75 -11.29 5.35
C ALA A 45 -7.17 -10.94 5.81
N TYR A 46 -7.48 -9.65 5.95
CA TYR A 46 -8.81 -9.12 6.25
C TYR A 46 -9.25 -8.12 5.18
N SER A 47 -10.56 -8.08 4.91
CA SER A 47 -11.19 -7.16 3.97
C SER A 47 -12.54 -6.72 4.55
N ASP A 48 -12.96 -5.48 4.30
CA ASP A 48 -14.32 -5.03 4.64
C ASP A 48 -15.37 -5.56 3.65
N ALA A 49 -14.91 -6.13 2.53
CA ALA A 49 -15.74 -6.74 1.49
C ALA A 49 -15.44 -8.24 1.36
N ALA A 50 -16.31 -8.94 0.62
CA ALA A 50 -16.00 -10.31 0.23
C ALA A 50 -14.81 -10.34 -0.72
N TRP A 51 -13.87 -11.26 -0.49
CA TRP A 51 -12.74 -11.47 -1.40
C TRP A 51 -13.25 -11.83 -2.81
N PRO A 52 -12.71 -11.19 -3.87
CA PRO A 52 -12.93 -11.63 -5.23
C PRO A 52 -12.50 -13.10 -5.39
N ARG A 53 -13.19 -13.85 -6.26
CA ARG A 53 -12.97 -15.30 -6.41
C ARG A 53 -11.52 -15.61 -6.79
N GLU A 54 -10.93 -14.76 -7.60
CA GLU A 54 -9.54 -14.82 -8.04
C GLU A 54 -8.53 -14.55 -6.92
N ALA A 55 -8.91 -13.83 -5.86
CA ALA A 55 -8.05 -13.51 -4.72
C ALA A 55 -8.09 -14.58 -3.61
N VAL A 56 -9.10 -15.46 -3.61
CA VAL A 56 -9.26 -16.52 -2.59
C VAL A 56 -8.01 -17.40 -2.45
N PRO A 57 -7.36 -17.90 -3.53
CA PRO A 57 -6.15 -18.70 -3.38
C PRO A 57 -4.99 -17.94 -2.72
N ALA A 58 -4.84 -16.64 -3.03
CA ALA A 58 -3.81 -15.81 -2.40
C ALA A 58 -4.12 -15.56 -0.92
N TYR A 59 -5.39 -15.38 -0.56
CA TYR A 59 -5.85 -15.27 0.82
C TYR A 59 -5.53 -16.54 1.62
N GLU A 60 -5.87 -17.71 1.09
CA GLU A 60 -5.56 -19.00 1.72
C GLU A 60 -4.06 -19.21 1.88
N HIS A 61 -3.28 -18.77 0.89
CA HIS A 61 -1.83 -18.81 0.93
C HIS A 61 -1.27 -17.89 2.02
N ALA A 62 -1.75 -16.65 2.13
CA ALA A 62 -1.34 -15.73 3.20
C ALA A 62 -1.56 -16.37 4.59
N LEU A 63 -2.72 -16.98 4.82
CA LEU A 63 -2.99 -17.69 6.08
C LEU A 63 -2.06 -18.90 6.30
N ALA A 64 -1.66 -19.59 5.23
CA ALA A 64 -0.68 -20.67 5.32
C ALA A 64 0.71 -20.13 5.68
N MET A 65 1.14 -19.01 5.10
CA MET A 65 2.38 -18.31 5.44
C MET A 65 2.40 -17.94 6.93
N ALA A 66 1.31 -17.36 7.44
CA ALA A 66 1.20 -17.01 8.85
C ALA A 66 1.36 -18.23 9.78
N ARG A 67 0.71 -19.36 9.44
CA ARG A 67 0.86 -20.63 10.20
C ARG A 67 2.27 -21.19 10.14
N ASN A 68 2.92 -21.13 8.98
CA ASN A 68 4.30 -21.59 8.82
C ASN A 68 5.26 -20.71 9.62
N GLY A 69 5.07 -19.38 9.62
CA GLY A 69 5.86 -18.46 10.42
C GLY A 69 5.76 -18.75 11.93
N VAL A 70 4.61 -19.22 12.41
CA VAL A 70 4.45 -19.71 13.77
C VAL A 70 5.25 -20.99 14.01
N ALA A 71 5.14 -21.98 13.10
CA ALA A 71 5.88 -23.25 13.21
C ALA A 71 7.41 -23.04 13.16
N GLU A 72 7.87 -22.04 12.43
CA GLU A 72 9.29 -21.66 12.32
C GLU A 72 9.76 -20.73 13.45
N GLY A 73 8.87 -20.30 14.34
CA GLY A 73 9.18 -19.41 15.45
C GLY A 73 9.47 -17.95 15.05
N VAL A 74 9.17 -17.58 13.80
CA VAL A 74 9.25 -16.21 13.29
C VAL A 74 8.06 -15.37 13.78
N ARG A 75 6.91 -16.01 13.98
CA ARG A 75 5.66 -15.42 14.48
C ARG A 75 5.22 -16.07 15.78
N SER A 76 4.56 -15.32 16.66
CA SER A 76 4.01 -15.87 17.91
C SER A 76 2.65 -16.53 17.68
N GLU A 77 2.39 -17.66 18.36
CA GLU A 77 1.08 -18.33 18.35
C GLU A 77 -0.07 -17.46 18.86
N ARG A 78 0.25 -16.40 19.62
CA ARG A 78 -0.73 -15.46 20.17
C ARG A 78 -1.09 -14.33 19.20
N ASP A 79 -0.33 -14.20 18.12
CA ASP A 79 -0.57 -13.16 17.13
C ASP A 79 -1.82 -13.52 16.33
N ASP A 80 -2.59 -12.52 15.92
CA ASP A 80 -3.78 -12.75 15.10
C ASP A 80 -3.37 -13.44 13.79
N PRO A 81 -3.97 -14.56 13.39
CA PRO A 81 -3.51 -15.35 12.24
C PRO A 81 -3.68 -14.62 10.89
N GLY A 82 -4.50 -13.57 10.83
CA GLY A 82 -4.78 -12.80 9.63
C GLY A 82 -4.15 -11.41 9.60
N MET A 83 -3.54 -10.90 10.69
CA MET A 83 -2.98 -9.54 10.72
C MET A 83 -1.48 -9.52 10.46
N GLY A 84 -0.98 -8.55 9.72
CA GLY A 84 0.45 -8.25 9.60
C GLY A 84 1.28 -9.47 9.21
N ILE A 85 0.87 -10.15 8.14
CA ILE A 85 1.55 -11.34 7.63
C ILE A 85 2.77 -10.87 6.86
N ASP A 86 3.95 -11.32 7.27
CA ASP A 86 5.22 -10.99 6.62
C ASP A 86 5.29 -11.55 5.20
N VAL A 87 5.77 -10.73 4.27
CA VAL A 87 5.97 -11.09 2.87
C VAL A 87 7.42 -10.85 2.49
N ASP A 88 8.12 -11.91 2.05
CA ASP A 88 9.39 -11.75 1.35
C ASP A 88 9.13 -11.37 -0.11
N VAL A 89 9.30 -10.09 -0.43
CA VAL A 89 9.10 -9.57 -1.80
C VAL A 89 10.09 -10.11 -2.82
N ARG A 90 11.18 -10.77 -2.39
CA ARG A 90 12.16 -11.42 -3.28
C ARG A 90 11.71 -12.82 -3.70
N ASP A 91 10.80 -13.44 -2.95
CA ASP A 91 10.10 -14.64 -3.35
C ASP A 91 8.94 -14.24 -4.28
N ASP A 92 9.00 -14.66 -5.55
CA ASP A 92 7.95 -14.37 -6.54
C ASP A 92 6.56 -14.83 -6.07
N THR A 93 6.49 -15.95 -5.34
CA THR A 93 5.23 -16.54 -4.89
C THR A 93 4.61 -15.70 -3.76
N GLN A 94 5.42 -15.28 -2.80
CA GLN A 94 4.94 -14.42 -1.71
C GLN A 94 4.64 -13.00 -2.22
N PHE A 95 5.44 -12.50 -3.16
CA PHE A 95 5.17 -11.22 -3.80
C PHE A 95 3.85 -11.24 -4.59
N ASP A 96 3.52 -12.34 -5.26
CA ASP A 96 2.23 -12.51 -5.93
C ASP A 96 1.05 -12.52 -4.94
N VAL A 97 1.23 -13.02 -3.72
CA VAL A 97 0.23 -12.90 -2.64
C VAL A 97 0.00 -11.44 -2.29
N LEU A 98 1.06 -10.66 -2.05
CA LEU A 98 0.96 -9.23 -1.76
C LEU A 98 0.30 -8.47 -2.91
N LEU A 99 0.73 -8.71 -4.16
CA LEU A 99 0.14 -8.11 -5.35
C LEU A 99 -1.37 -8.37 -5.41
N THR A 100 -1.78 -9.61 -5.19
CA THR A 100 -3.19 -10.03 -5.32
C THR A 100 -4.07 -9.46 -4.20
N LEU A 101 -3.57 -9.38 -2.97
CA LEU A 101 -4.37 -8.99 -1.81
C LEU A 101 -4.38 -7.49 -1.53
N ALA A 102 -3.31 -6.77 -1.86
CA ALA A 102 -3.20 -5.33 -1.57
C ALA A 102 -4.40 -4.48 -2.05
N PRO A 103 -5.04 -4.73 -3.21
CA PRO A 103 -6.19 -3.95 -3.67
C PRO A 103 -7.49 -4.22 -2.90
N PHE A 104 -7.53 -5.22 -2.02
CA PHE A 104 -8.78 -5.67 -1.37
C PHE A 104 -8.64 -5.80 0.13
N THR A 105 -7.42 -5.72 0.68
CA THR A 105 -7.18 -5.80 2.11
C THR A 105 -7.51 -4.49 2.83
N ILE A 106 -7.84 -4.59 4.12
CA ILE A 106 -7.94 -3.44 5.02
C ILE A 106 -6.59 -2.77 5.26
N HIS A 107 -5.47 -3.50 5.11
CA HIS A 107 -4.13 -2.96 5.32
C HIS A 107 -3.04 -3.75 4.59
N ALA A 108 -2.17 -3.06 3.87
CA ALA A 108 -0.90 -3.56 3.35
C ALA A 108 0.15 -2.46 3.36
N GLU A 109 1.39 -2.81 3.67
CA GLU A 109 2.49 -1.86 3.72
C GLU A 109 3.81 -2.46 3.29
N ALA A 110 4.69 -1.62 2.76
CA ALA A 110 6.06 -2.00 2.44
C ALA A 110 7.04 -0.89 2.83
N TRP A 111 8.22 -1.30 3.28
CA TRP A 111 9.21 -0.44 3.91
C TRP A 111 10.58 -0.58 3.25
N ARG A 112 11.33 0.51 3.25
CA ARG A 112 12.73 0.60 2.85
C ARG A 112 13.48 1.40 3.90
N ARG A 113 14.52 0.83 4.52
CA ARG A 113 15.37 1.48 5.52
C ARG A 113 14.57 2.11 6.67
N GLY A 114 13.54 1.40 7.14
CA GLY A 114 12.65 1.87 8.21
C GLY A 114 11.70 3.01 7.79
N ARG A 115 11.53 3.28 6.50
CA ARG A 115 10.54 4.23 5.97
C ARG A 115 9.53 3.52 5.08
N GLN A 116 8.25 3.78 5.30
CA GLN A 116 7.19 3.23 4.47
C GLN A 116 7.25 3.86 3.07
N VAL A 117 7.21 3.01 2.05
CA VAL A 117 7.23 3.41 0.63
C VAL A 117 5.96 3.00 -0.11
N PHE A 118 5.16 2.13 0.49
CA PHE A 118 3.86 1.70 0.00
C PHE A 118 2.90 1.57 1.18
N GLY A 119 1.67 2.06 1.02
CA GLY A 119 0.59 1.83 1.96
C GLY A 119 -0.74 1.73 1.23
N ALA A 120 -1.45 0.64 1.47
CA ALA A 120 -2.80 0.40 0.99
C ALA A 120 -3.70 0.09 2.20
N GLY A 121 -4.95 0.53 2.13
CA GLY A 121 -5.97 0.29 3.15
C GLY A 121 -7.36 0.66 2.67
N ASP A 122 -8.33 0.68 3.58
CA ASP A 122 -9.75 0.92 3.28
C ASP A 122 -10.25 0.01 2.13
N THR A 123 -9.92 -1.28 2.21
CA THR A 123 -10.23 -2.28 1.16
C THR A 123 -9.66 -1.84 -0.20
N GLY A 124 -8.39 -1.42 -0.18
CA GLY A 124 -7.61 -0.92 -1.33
C GLY A 124 -8.09 0.39 -1.96
N THR A 125 -9.09 1.09 -1.41
CA THR A 125 -9.50 2.39 -1.95
C THR A 125 -8.58 3.53 -1.49
N ALA A 126 -7.86 3.33 -0.39
CA ALA A 126 -6.79 4.21 0.05
C ALA A 126 -5.44 3.62 -0.36
N LEU A 127 -4.77 4.23 -1.33
CA LEU A 127 -3.40 3.86 -1.72
C LEU A 127 -2.50 5.11 -1.76
N TRP A 128 -1.31 4.96 -1.22
CA TRP A 128 -0.23 5.93 -1.38
C TRP A 128 1.12 5.23 -1.57
N VAL A 129 2.03 5.90 -2.29
CA VAL A 129 3.39 5.43 -2.56
C VAL A 129 4.41 6.56 -2.46
N SER A 130 5.64 6.22 -2.07
CA SER A 130 6.78 7.14 -2.08
C SER A 130 7.81 6.70 -3.11
N VAL A 131 7.87 7.40 -4.23
CA VAL A 131 8.63 7.03 -5.43
C VAL A 131 9.75 8.02 -5.72
N THR A 132 10.86 7.55 -6.29
CA THR A 132 11.86 8.42 -6.91
C THR A 132 11.38 8.94 -8.27
N ALA A 133 12.06 9.93 -8.85
CA ALA A 133 11.68 10.46 -10.16
C ALA A 133 11.70 9.38 -11.26
N ARG A 134 12.67 8.46 -11.19
CA ARG A 134 12.76 7.30 -12.10
C ARG A 134 11.57 6.36 -11.91
N GLN A 135 11.21 6.04 -10.67
CA GLN A 135 10.07 5.18 -10.36
C GLN A 135 8.75 5.81 -10.78
N GLU A 136 8.54 7.10 -10.55
CA GLU A 136 7.36 7.85 -11.01
C GLU A 136 7.20 7.75 -12.53
N ALA A 137 8.28 7.96 -13.30
CA ALA A 137 8.25 7.85 -14.76
C ALA A 137 7.89 6.44 -15.24
N VAL A 138 8.44 5.39 -14.61
CA VAL A 138 8.10 4.00 -14.93
C VAL A 138 6.64 3.71 -14.58
N LEU A 139 6.18 4.12 -13.40
CA LEU A 139 4.81 3.93 -12.95
C LEU A 139 3.81 4.57 -13.92
N VAL A 140 4.01 5.84 -14.27
CA VAL A 140 3.17 6.55 -15.25
C VAL A 140 3.20 5.84 -16.60
N SER A 141 4.37 5.46 -17.11
CA SER A 141 4.47 4.74 -18.38
C SER A 141 3.72 3.41 -18.40
N ARG A 142 3.69 2.67 -17.27
CA ARG A 142 2.97 1.39 -17.17
C ARG A 142 1.46 1.58 -17.03
N LEU A 143 1.03 2.69 -16.44
CA LEU A 143 -0.38 3.07 -16.38
C LEU A 143 -0.87 3.63 -17.71
N ASP A 144 -0.03 4.31 -18.49
CA ASP A 144 -0.41 4.90 -19.79
C ASP A 144 -0.46 3.89 -20.94
N ALA A 145 -0.02 2.65 -20.73
CA ALA A 145 -0.10 1.61 -21.75
C ALA A 145 -1.58 1.37 -22.18
N PRO A 146 -1.86 1.18 -23.49
CA PRO A 146 -3.21 1.28 -24.07
C PRO A 146 -4.28 0.56 -23.25
N GLY A 147 -5.29 1.32 -22.80
CA GLY A 147 -6.40 0.80 -22.00
C GLY A 147 -6.48 1.29 -20.54
N ALA A 148 -5.75 2.33 -20.14
CA ALA A 148 -5.90 2.94 -18.82
C ALA A 148 -5.92 4.48 -18.84
N SER A 149 -6.60 5.03 -17.85
CA SER A 149 -6.59 6.47 -17.56
C SER A 149 -5.20 6.86 -17.05
N SER A 150 -4.51 7.75 -17.76
CA SER A 150 -3.16 8.27 -17.45
C SER A 150 -3.08 9.10 -16.15
N THR A 151 -4.08 8.96 -15.28
CA THR A 151 -4.37 9.92 -14.22
C THR A 151 -4.75 9.26 -12.90
N ALA A 152 -4.32 8.03 -12.64
CA ALA A 152 -4.67 7.31 -11.40
C ALA A 152 -4.07 7.94 -10.13
N PHE A 153 -2.91 8.60 -10.22
CA PHE A 153 -2.23 9.20 -9.06
C PHE A 153 -2.28 10.73 -9.08
N THR A 154 -2.38 11.32 -7.88
CA THR A 154 -2.17 12.75 -7.63
C THR A 154 -1.05 12.93 -6.60
N PRO A 155 -0.25 14.01 -6.69
CA PRO A 155 0.61 14.40 -5.58
C PRO A 155 -0.22 14.65 -4.32
N ARG A 156 0.41 14.52 -3.14
CA ARG A 156 -0.22 14.84 -1.85
C ARG A 156 -1.04 16.13 -1.96
N PRO A 157 -2.35 16.09 -1.69
CA PRO A 157 -3.14 17.31 -1.62
C PRO A 157 -2.46 18.26 -0.64
N ARG A 158 -2.09 19.46 -1.09
CA ARG A 158 -1.66 20.51 -0.16
C ARG A 158 -2.81 20.66 0.83
N ARG A 159 -2.57 20.35 2.12
CA ARG A 159 -3.55 20.65 3.17
C ARG A 159 -3.95 22.09 2.96
N ARG A 160 -5.19 22.33 2.48
CA ARG A 160 -5.77 23.66 2.58
C ARG A 160 -5.71 23.97 4.06
N ARG A 161 -4.89 24.94 4.47
CA ARG A 161 -5.05 25.59 5.77
C ARG A 161 -6.47 26.14 5.72
N GLY A 162 -7.43 25.40 6.28
CA GLY A 162 -8.74 25.94 6.56
C GLY A 162 -8.53 27.22 7.37
N PRO A 163 -9.35 28.26 7.17
CA PRO A 163 -9.22 29.45 7.99
C PRO A 163 -9.30 29.00 9.44
N LEU A 164 -8.28 29.36 10.21
CA LEU A 164 -8.34 29.36 11.67
C LEU A 164 -9.59 30.16 12.03
N SER A 165 -10.70 29.45 12.30
CA SER A 165 -11.82 30.04 13.02
C SER A 165 -11.27 30.44 14.37
N ARG A 166 -10.85 31.72 14.45
CA ARG A 166 -10.66 32.43 15.70
C ARG A 166 -12.01 32.39 16.42
N PHE A 167 -12.20 31.39 17.26
CA PHE A 167 -13.09 31.52 18.39
C PHE A 167 -12.48 32.61 19.29
N ARG A 168 -12.80 33.87 18.99
CA ARG A 168 -12.72 34.93 19.98
C ARG A 168 -13.87 34.70 20.94
N GLY A 169 -13.53 34.39 22.17
CA GLY A 169 -14.47 34.44 23.26
C GLY A 169 -15.08 35.83 23.39
N THR A 170 -16.38 35.84 23.64
CA THR A 170 -17.05 36.86 24.44
C THR A 170 -18.09 36.11 25.26
N GLY A 171 -17.80 35.83 26.53
CA GLY A 171 -18.86 35.77 27.53
C GLY A 171 -19.29 37.20 27.89
N PRO A 172 -20.11 37.40 28.92
CA PRO A 172 -21.05 36.50 29.60
C PRO A 172 -22.50 36.98 29.38
N TRP A 173 -23.54 36.23 29.80
CA TRP A 173 -24.84 36.69 30.35
C TRP A 173 -25.71 35.45 30.64
N GLY A 174 -26.21 35.33 31.87
CA GLY A 174 -27.18 34.30 32.30
C GLY A 174 -26.85 33.75 33.68
#